data_AF-A0A3N5URS2-F1
#
_entry.id   AF-A0A3N5URS2-F1
#
_cell.length_a   1.000
_cell.length_b   1.000
_cell.length_c   1.000
_cell.angle_alpha   90.00
_cell.angle_beta   90.00
_cell.angle_gamma   90.00
#
_symmetry.space_group_name_H-M   'P 1'
#
loop_
_entity.id
_entity.type
_entity.pdbx_description
1 polymer ?
#
loop_
_entity_poly.entity_id
_entity_poly.type
_entity_poly.pdbx_seq_one_letter_code
_entity_poly.pdbx_strand_id
1 'polypeptide(L)'
;MRKIVKRIANVKSPSEIWLAGIRDYVMSVFRCGSDSIHGPGHWQRVEAFGLRIAESSGADLTVVRLFALLHDSCRLNDGDDLFHGPRAAEMLYRIVPSVFALDPNRLELLKQAVRYHTSGHTSPDPTIGTCWDADRLDIGRVGITPCAHYMSTVAGKDVAALADPPFLSAIK
;
A
#
# COMPACT_ATOMS: atom_id res chain seq x y z
N MET A 1 -23.97 10.73 12.48
CA MET A 1 -23.01 10.63 13.61
C MET A 1 -23.34 9.61 14.69
N ARG A 2 -24.52 9.63 15.36
CA ARG A 2 -24.78 8.80 16.57
C ARG A 2 -24.70 7.27 16.39
N LYS A 3 -24.96 6.74 15.19
CA LYS A 3 -24.87 5.29 14.90
C LYS A 3 -23.44 4.79 14.69
N ILE A 4 -22.54 5.64 14.19
CA ILE A 4 -21.11 5.31 14.00
C ILE A 4 -20.44 5.19 15.37
N VAL A 5 -20.70 6.14 16.27
CA VAL A 5 -20.14 6.15 17.64
C VAL A 5 -20.55 4.90 18.44
N LYS A 6 -21.76 4.37 18.24
CA LYS A 6 -22.22 3.15 18.94
C LYS A 6 -21.57 1.86 18.44
N ARG A 7 -21.03 1.80 17.21
CA ARG A 7 -20.29 0.62 16.71
C ARG A 7 -18.87 0.51 17.27
N ILE A 8 -18.32 1.61 17.78
CA ILE A 8 -16.99 1.67 18.42
C ILE A 8 -16.99 0.96 19.78
N ALA A 9 -18.16 0.78 20.41
CA ALA A 9 -18.30 0.17 21.73
C ALA A 9 -18.17 -1.37 21.76
N ASN A 10 -18.00 -2.04 20.61
CA ASN A 10 -17.92 -3.50 20.51
C ASN A 10 -16.59 -3.99 19.88
N VAL A 11 -15.53 -3.20 20.02
CA VAL A 11 -14.19 -3.61 19.58
C VAL A 11 -13.70 -4.74 20.50
N LYS A 12 -13.61 -5.95 19.94
CA LYS A 12 -12.86 -7.06 20.51
C LYS A 12 -11.39 -6.65 20.65
N SER A 13 -10.83 -6.89 21.84
CA SER A 13 -9.47 -6.65 22.34
C SER A 13 -8.60 -5.54 21.71
N PRO A 14 -7.87 -4.73 22.51
CA PRO A 14 -6.89 -3.73 22.04
C PRO A 14 -5.73 -4.27 21.16
N SER A 15 -5.71 -5.56 20.83
CA SER A 15 -4.62 -6.27 20.17
C SER A 15 -4.84 -6.54 18.68
N GLU A 16 -6.03 -6.30 18.13
CA GLU A 16 -6.36 -6.64 16.74
C GLU A 16 -6.73 -5.41 15.91
N ILE A 17 -6.10 -5.23 14.75
CA ILE A 17 -6.35 -4.10 13.86
C ILE A 17 -7.65 -4.29 13.09
N TRP A 18 -8.56 -3.32 13.20
CA TRP A 18 -9.85 -3.35 12.49
C TRP A 18 -9.73 -2.82 11.07
N LEU A 19 -9.17 -3.64 10.17
CA LEU A 19 -9.00 -3.30 8.75
C LEU A 19 -10.31 -2.88 8.07
N ALA A 20 -11.44 -3.48 8.45
CA ALA A 20 -12.75 -3.10 7.91
C ALA A 20 -13.15 -1.66 8.27
N GLY A 21 -12.93 -1.24 9.52
CA GLY A 21 -13.20 0.15 9.93
C GLY A 21 -12.27 1.16 9.24
N ILE A 22 -11.01 0.78 9.03
CA ILE A 22 -10.04 1.59 8.28
C ILE A 22 -10.49 1.72 6.82
N ARG A 23 -10.90 0.62 6.19
CA ARG A 23 -11.44 0.62 4.83
C ARG A 23 -12.66 1.52 4.72
N ASP A 24 -13.62 1.42 5.65
CA ASP A 24 -14.81 2.29 5.68
C ASP A 24 -14.43 3.77 5.79
N TYR A 25 -13.45 4.11 6.64
CA TYR A 25 -12.94 5.46 6.76
C TYR A 25 -12.28 5.94 5.46
N VAL A 26 -11.36 5.15 4.90
CA VAL A 26 -10.65 5.47 3.65
C VAL A 26 -11.67 5.70 2.53
N MET A 27 -12.65 4.82 2.38
CA MET A 27 -13.72 4.98 1.39
C MET A 27 -14.53 6.26 1.58
N SER A 28 -14.73 6.71 2.82
CA SER A 28 -15.46 7.94 3.11
C SER A 28 -14.69 9.22 2.76
N VAL A 29 -13.36 9.16 2.68
CA VAL A 29 -12.50 10.32 2.39
C VAL A 29 -11.85 10.28 1.01
N PHE A 30 -11.82 9.11 0.36
CA PHE A 30 -11.22 8.92 -0.96
C PHE A 30 -12.02 9.66 -2.04
N ARG A 31 -11.35 10.56 -2.75
CA ARG A 31 -12.01 11.51 -3.67
C ARG A 31 -12.25 10.96 -5.06
N CYS A 32 -11.48 9.96 -5.49
CA CYS A 32 -11.56 9.45 -6.86
C CYS A 32 -12.74 8.47 -7.07
N GLY A 33 -13.40 8.02 -5.99
CA GLY A 33 -14.55 7.12 -6.06
C GLY A 33 -14.19 5.64 -6.12
N SER A 34 -15.18 4.75 -6.00
CA SER A 34 -14.99 3.29 -5.93
C SER A 34 -14.46 2.67 -7.23
N ASP A 35 -14.73 3.32 -8.36
CA ASP A 35 -14.41 2.81 -9.69
C ASP A 35 -13.08 3.38 -10.23
N SER A 36 -12.38 4.17 -9.41
CA SER A 36 -11.05 4.71 -9.73
C SER A 36 -10.05 3.57 -9.98
N ILE A 37 -9.17 3.80 -10.96
CA ILE A 37 -8.03 2.92 -11.27
C ILE A 37 -7.01 2.83 -10.11
N HIS A 38 -7.08 3.76 -9.16
CA HIS A 38 -6.28 3.80 -7.92
C HIS A 38 -7.14 3.51 -6.67
N GLY A 39 -8.36 2.98 -6.88
CA GLY A 39 -9.34 2.71 -5.84
C GLY A 39 -9.28 1.27 -5.29
N PRO A 40 -10.40 0.77 -4.71
CA PRO A 40 -10.47 -0.51 -4.01
C PRO A 40 -9.98 -1.74 -4.78
N GLY A 41 -10.13 -1.75 -6.10
CA GLY A 41 -9.62 -2.84 -6.94
C GLY A 41 -8.09 -2.89 -6.95
N HIS A 42 -7.44 -1.73 -7.05
CA HIS A 42 -6.00 -1.60 -6.94
C HIS A 42 -5.50 -1.99 -5.55
N TRP A 43 -6.11 -1.46 -4.48
CA TRP A 43 -5.72 -1.78 -3.10
C TRP A 43 -5.75 -3.28 -2.80
N GLN A 44 -6.76 -4.00 -3.32
CA GLN A 44 -6.86 -5.46 -3.16
C GLN A 44 -5.74 -6.21 -3.89
N ARG A 45 -5.36 -5.77 -5.09
CA ARG A 45 -4.24 -6.39 -5.82
C ARG A 45 -2.90 -6.11 -5.16
N VAL A 46 -2.68 -4.89 -4.66
CA VAL A 46 -1.50 -4.55 -3.85
C VAL A 46 -1.44 -5.41 -2.58
N GLU A 47 -2.55 -5.60 -1.87
CA GLU A 47 -2.58 -6.50 -0.72
C GLU A 47 -2.19 -7.93 -1.12
N ALA A 48 -2.76 -8.45 -2.21
CA ALA A 48 -2.46 -9.80 -2.69
C ALA A 48 -0.98 -9.99 -3.07
N PHE A 49 -0.39 -9.06 -3.82
CA PHE A 49 1.04 -9.08 -4.14
C PHE A 49 1.90 -8.98 -2.88
N GLY A 50 1.57 -8.06 -1.98
CA GLY A 50 2.31 -7.84 -0.75
C GLY A 50 2.32 -9.07 0.15
N LEU A 51 1.16 -9.73 0.34
CA LEU A 51 1.07 -10.96 1.12
C LEU A 51 1.90 -12.09 0.50
N ARG A 52 1.88 -12.22 -0.83
CA ARG A 52 2.66 -13.24 -1.54
C ARG A 52 4.17 -13.01 -1.40
N ILE A 53 4.64 -11.78 -1.55
CA ILE A 53 6.06 -11.43 -1.37
C ILE A 53 6.49 -11.67 0.08
N ALA A 54 5.63 -11.30 1.05
CA ALA A 54 5.90 -11.43 2.47
C ALA A 54 6.16 -12.87 2.94
N GLU A 55 5.64 -13.88 2.22
CA GLU A 55 5.95 -15.31 2.46
C GLU A 55 7.45 -15.61 2.44
N SER A 56 8.24 -14.81 1.70
CA SER A 56 9.68 -15.00 1.53
C SER A 56 10.54 -13.83 2.01
N SER A 57 10.00 -12.60 2.03
CA SER A 57 10.74 -11.42 2.48
C SER A 57 10.82 -11.27 4.00
N GLY A 58 9.91 -11.91 4.74
CA GLY A 58 9.78 -11.73 6.19
C GLY A 58 9.15 -10.38 6.60
N ALA A 59 8.47 -9.71 5.66
CA ALA A 59 7.78 -8.46 5.92
C ALA A 59 6.68 -8.57 6.98
N ASP A 60 6.47 -7.48 7.73
CA ASP A 60 5.35 -7.41 8.67
C ASP A 60 4.01 -7.33 7.92
N LEU A 61 3.25 -8.42 7.97
CA LEU A 61 1.95 -8.55 7.29
C LEU A 61 0.94 -7.48 7.69
N THR A 62 1.05 -6.95 8.91
CA THR A 62 0.16 -5.88 9.38
C THR A 62 0.42 -4.60 8.62
N VAL A 63 1.69 -4.21 8.50
CA VAL A 63 2.09 -3.00 7.78
C VAL A 63 1.77 -3.14 6.31
N VAL A 64 2.00 -4.31 5.71
CA VAL A 64 1.67 -4.58 4.29
C VAL A 64 0.18 -4.37 3.99
N ARG A 65 -0.71 -4.93 4.83
CA ARG A 65 -2.17 -4.76 4.65
C ARG A 65 -2.61 -3.31 4.82
N LEU A 66 -2.05 -2.61 5.81
CA LEU A 66 -2.35 -1.20 6.05
C LEU A 66 -1.86 -0.33 4.89
N PHE A 67 -0.64 -0.57 4.41
CA PHE A 67 -0.09 0.12 3.25
C PHE A 67 -1.00 -0.02 2.03
N ALA A 68 -1.43 -1.25 1.72
CA ALA A 68 -2.29 -1.52 0.57
C ALA A 68 -3.58 -0.69 0.60
N LEU A 69 -4.19 -0.52 1.78
CA LEU A 69 -5.41 0.29 1.95
C LEU A 69 -5.16 1.81 1.95
N LEU A 70 -3.97 2.27 2.35
CA LEU A 70 -3.74 3.67 2.72
C LEU A 70 -2.89 4.45 1.71
N HIS A 71 -1.99 3.80 0.97
CA HIS A 71 -0.96 4.50 0.19
C HIS A 71 -1.53 5.51 -0.83
N ASP A 72 -2.59 5.14 -1.53
CA ASP A 72 -3.27 5.98 -2.55
C ASP A 72 -4.51 6.72 -2.02
N SER A 73 -4.88 6.54 -0.75
CA SER A 73 -6.14 7.05 -0.16
C SER A 73 -6.31 8.57 -0.18
N CYS A 74 -5.22 9.32 -0.37
CA CYS A 74 -5.19 10.78 -0.39
C CYS A 74 -4.91 11.35 -1.79
N ARG A 75 -5.18 10.58 -2.84
CA ARG A 75 -5.23 11.10 -4.21
C ARG A 75 -6.34 12.14 -4.38
N LEU A 76 -6.05 13.15 -5.20
CA LEU A 76 -7.00 14.18 -5.59
C LEU A 76 -7.66 13.91 -6.95
N ASN A 77 -7.02 13.08 -7.78
CA ASN A 77 -7.49 12.68 -9.10
C ASN A 77 -6.81 11.36 -9.54
N ASP A 78 -7.16 10.84 -10.71
CA ASP A 78 -6.59 9.59 -11.26
C ASP A 78 -5.33 9.77 -12.12
N GLY A 79 -4.96 11.01 -12.43
CA GLY A 79 -3.75 11.35 -13.17
C GLY A 79 -2.53 11.52 -12.26
N ASP A 80 -1.70 12.50 -12.61
CA ASP A 80 -0.49 12.82 -11.86
C ASP A 80 -0.82 13.52 -10.54
N ASP A 81 -0.37 12.91 -9.46
CA ASP A 81 -0.54 13.45 -8.12
C ASP A 81 0.64 13.04 -7.23
N LEU A 82 1.84 13.56 -7.49
CA LEU A 82 3.07 13.12 -6.81
C LEU A 82 3.05 13.26 -5.27
N PHE A 83 2.12 14.04 -4.73
CA PHE A 83 2.03 14.34 -3.30
C PHE A 83 0.97 13.51 -2.55
N HIS A 84 0.30 12.54 -3.19
CA HIS A 84 -0.68 11.70 -2.49
C HIS A 84 -0.04 10.86 -1.36
N GLY A 85 1.15 10.30 -1.57
CA GLY A 85 1.90 9.58 -0.53
C GLY A 85 2.18 10.45 0.70
N PRO A 86 2.82 11.63 0.56
CA PRO A 86 2.99 12.58 1.66
C PRO A 86 1.68 12.94 2.37
N ARG A 87 0.59 13.22 1.65
CA ARG A 87 -0.70 13.53 2.27
C ARG A 87 -1.29 12.34 3.02
N ALA A 88 -1.19 11.13 2.47
CA ALA A 88 -1.64 9.91 3.13
C ALA A 88 -0.83 9.65 4.41
N ALA A 89 0.48 9.87 4.38
CA ALA A 89 1.35 9.76 5.55
C ALA A 89 1.01 10.78 6.66
N GLU A 90 0.68 12.02 6.29
CA GLU A 90 0.18 13.03 7.24
C GLU A 90 -1.21 12.70 7.78
N MET A 91 -2.06 12.09 6.94
CA MET A 91 -3.39 11.66 7.34
C MET A 91 -3.30 10.62 8.46
N LEU A 92 -2.31 9.71 8.46
CA LEU A 92 -2.14 8.66 9.47
C LEU A 92 -2.28 9.23 10.89
N TYR A 93 -1.58 10.31 11.25
CA TYR A 93 -1.67 10.92 12.59
C TYR A 93 -3.07 11.37 12.99
N ARG A 94 -3.93 11.71 12.01
CA ARG A 94 -5.31 12.14 12.24
C ARG A 94 -6.27 10.96 12.42
N ILE A 95 -5.91 9.80 11.87
CA ILE A 95 -6.66 8.55 12.05
C ILE A 95 -6.16 7.77 13.28
N VAL A 96 -4.91 7.98 13.71
CA VAL A 96 -4.15 7.19 14.69
C VAL A 96 -4.78 7.02 16.08
N PRO A 97 -5.56 7.94 16.67
CA PRO A 97 -6.27 7.63 17.93
C PRO A 97 -7.41 6.61 17.77
N SER A 98 -7.89 6.45 16.53
CA SER A 98 -9.03 5.59 16.15
C SER A 98 -8.62 4.40 15.26
N VAL A 99 -7.36 4.35 14.84
CA VAL A 99 -6.71 3.24 14.13
C VAL A 99 -5.73 2.60 15.11
N PHE A 100 -6.27 1.68 15.90
CA PHE A 100 -5.63 0.54 16.55
C PHE A 100 -4.12 0.64 16.79
N ALA A 101 -3.74 0.68 18.08
CA ALA A 101 -2.60 0.05 18.77
C ALA A 101 -1.36 -0.42 17.98
N LEU A 102 -1.02 0.18 16.83
CA LEU A 102 0.26 -0.03 16.19
C LEU A 102 1.30 0.47 17.17
N ASP A 103 2.27 -0.39 17.47
CA ASP A 103 3.44 0.07 18.18
C ASP A 103 4.16 1.14 17.33
N PRO A 104 4.93 2.04 17.97
CA PRO A 104 5.58 3.14 17.28
C PRO A 104 6.48 2.72 16.11
N ASN A 105 7.10 1.53 16.16
CA ASN A 105 8.01 1.07 15.11
C ASN A 105 7.22 0.70 13.86
N ARG A 106 6.13 -0.06 13.99
CA ARG A 106 5.23 -0.35 12.86
C ARG A 106 4.63 0.92 12.27
N LEU A 107 4.27 1.89 13.11
CA LEU A 107 3.69 3.14 12.64
C LEU A 107 4.70 3.92 11.79
N GLU A 108 5.95 3.97 12.21
CA GLU A 108 7.01 4.62 11.46
C GLU A 108 7.31 3.89 10.14
N LEU A 109 7.36 2.56 10.14
CA LEU A 109 7.48 1.75 8.90
C LEU A 109 6.34 2.05 7.93
N LEU A 110 5.08 2.02 8.40
CA LEU A 110 3.91 2.32 7.58
C LEU A 110 3.98 3.74 7.00
N LYS A 111 4.32 4.72 7.83
CA LYS A 111 4.43 6.12 7.42
C LYS A 111 5.50 6.31 6.34
N GLN A 112 6.67 5.68 6.50
CA GLN A 112 7.73 5.73 5.50
C GLN A 112 7.32 5.04 4.20
N ALA A 113 6.74 3.83 4.30
CA ALA A 113 6.25 3.09 3.14
C ALA A 113 5.24 3.91 2.35
N VAL A 114 4.20 4.45 3.01
CA VAL A 114 3.17 5.29 2.39
C VAL A 114 3.75 6.56 1.80
N ARG A 115 4.62 7.28 2.53
CA ARG A 115 5.12 8.60 2.10
C ARG A 115 5.93 8.53 0.81
N TYR A 116 6.74 7.50 0.65
CA TYR A 116 7.78 7.47 -0.38
C TYR A 116 7.58 6.42 -1.48
N HIS A 117 6.43 5.73 -1.54
CA HIS A 117 6.22 4.64 -2.49
C HIS A 117 6.40 5.03 -3.97
N THR A 118 6.06 6.27 -4.33
CA THR A 118 6.24 6.83 -5.68
C THR A 118 7.63 7.38 -5.98
N SER A 119 8.57 7.35 -5.03
CA SER A 119 9.91 7.97 -5.20
C SER A 119 10.84 7.23 -6.17
N GLY A 120 10.48 6.03 -6.62
CA GLY A 120 11.33 5.18 -7.47
C GLY A 120 12.50 4.51 -6.72
N HIS A 121 12.68 4.77 -5.43
CA HIS A 121 13.73 4.12 -4.63
C HIS A 121 13.39 2.68 -4.27
N THR A 122 14.42 1.87 -3.99
CA THR A 122 14.31 0.56 -3.34
C THR A 122 14.62 0.68 -1.84
N SER A 123 14.17 -0.27 -1.03
CA SER A 123 14.47 -0.31 0.40
C SER A 123 15.14 -1.62 0.83
N PRO A 124 16.17 -1.59 1.70
CA PRO A 124 16.71 -2.80 2.33
C PRO A 124 15.81 -3.32 3.46
N ASP A 125 14.88 -2.51 3.98
CA ASP A 125 13.91 -2.97 4.97
C ASP A 125 12.87 -3.88 4.27
N PRO A 126 12.69 -5.13 4.73
CA PRO A 126 11.84 -6.10 4.04
C PRO A 126 10.38 -5.67 4.01
N THR A 127 9.90 -4.95 5.02
CA THR A 127 8.51 -4.49 5.11
C THR A 127 8.25 -3.36 4.14
N ILE A 128 9.08 -2.32 4.15
CA ILE A 128 8.98 -1.19 3.21
C ILE A 128 9.16 -1.68 1.77
N GLY A 129 10.18 -2.51 1.54
CA GLY A 129 10.47 -3.07 0.23
C GLY A 129 9.30 -3.88 -0.32
N THR A 130 8.69 -4.73 0.51
CA THR A 130 7.50 -5.50 0.12
C THR A 130 6.31 -4.62 -0.23
N CYS A 131 6.08 -3.55 0.54
CA CYS A 131 5.01 -2.60 0.25
C CYS A 131 5.20 -1.93 -1.13
N TRP A 132 6.40 -1.43 -1.39
CA TRP A 132 6.69 -0.75 -2.66
C TRP A 132 6.66 -1.70 -3.85
N ASP A 133 7.20 -2.90 -3.71
CA ASP A 133 7.17 -3.92 -4.76
C ASP A 133 5.72 -4.29 -5.10
N ALA A 134 4.86 -4.46 -4.10
CA ALA A 134 3.46 -4.82 -4.29
C ALA A 134 2.66 -3.77 -5.10
N ASP A 135 2.88 -2.48 -4.84
CA ASP A 135 2.27 -1.40 -5.63
C ASP A 135 2.83 -1.36 -7.07
N ARG A 136 4.15 -1.47 -7.21
CA ARG A 136 4.83 -1.43 -8.52
C ARG A 136 4.50 -2.64 -9.40
N LEU A 137 4.25 -3.81 -8.82
CA LEU A 137 3.81 -4.98 -9.57
C LEU A 137 2.39 -4.80 -10.16
N ASP A 138 1.54 -3.99 -9.53
CA ASP A 138 0.21 -3.66 -10.07
C ASP A 138 0.24 -2.48 -11.06
N ILE A 139 1.41 -1.95 -11.44
CA ILE A 139 1.53 -0.79 -12.33
C ILE A 139 1.08 -1.11 -13.78
N GLY A 140 1.00 -2.39 -14.15
CA GLY A 140 0.38 -2.84 -15.41
C GLY A 140 -1.05 -2.32 -15.61
N ARG A 141 -1.77 -2.03 -14.52
CA ARG A 141 -3.12 -1.45 -14.56
C ARG A 141 -3.20 -0.12 -15.31
N VAL A 142 -2.09 0.63 -15.37
CA VAL A 142 -1.97 1.92 -16.07
C VAL A 142 -1.13 1.82 -17.35
N GLY A 143 -0.90 0.60 -17.86
CA GLY A 143 -0.20 0.37 -19.12
C GLY A 143 1.33 0.38 -19.03
N ILE A 144 1.89 0.23 -17.83
CA ILE A 144 3.35 0.18 -17.60
C ILE A 144 3.77 -1.25 -17.25
N THR A 145 4.78 -1.78 -17.92
CA THR A 145 5.38 -3.07 -17.56
C THR A 145 6.20 -2.93 -16.27
N PRO A 146 5.95 -3.73 -15.22
CA PRO A 146 6.78 -3.75 -14.02
C PRO A 146 8.24 -4.05 -14.37
N CYS A 147 9.19 -3.33 -13.77
CA CYS A 147 10.62 -3.52 -14.03
C CYS A 147 11.35 -3.93 -12.75
N ALA A 148 12.14 -5.01 -12.83
CA ALA A 148 12.91 -5.56 -11.71
C ALA A 148 13.91 -4.55 -11.11
N HIS A 149 14.37 -3.56 -11.88
CA HIS A 149 15.25 -2.49 -11.38
C HIS A 149 14.63 -1.69 -10.22
N TYR A 150 13.30 -1.52 -10.23
CA TYR A 150 12.58 -0.81 -9.18
C TYR A 150 12.08 -1.71 -8.06
N MET A 151 12.45 -3.00 -8.04
CA MET A 151 12.00 -3.93 -7.00
C MET A 151 13.06 -4.07 -5.92
N SER A 152 12.62 -4.09 -4.67
CA SER A 152 13.45 -4.16 -3.46
C SER A 152 13.75 -5.61 -3.10
N THR A 153 12.73 -6.46 -3.09
CA THR A 153 12.80 -7.86 -2.66
C THR A 153 13.18 -8.79 -3.81
N VAL A 154 13.75 -9.96 -3.47
CA VAL A 154 14.03 -11.00 -4.47
C VAL A 154 12.74 -11.45 -5.16
N ALA A 155 11.70 -11.76 -4.39
CA ALA A 155 10.40 -12.16 -4.94
C ALA A 155 9.78 -11.09 -5.84
N GLY A 156 9.85 -9.81 -5.47
CA GLY A 156 9.39 -8.71 -6.32
C GLY A 156 10.14 -8.63 -7.65
N LYS A 157 11.48 -8.78 -7.61
CA LYS A 157 12.32 -8.82 -8.82
C LYS A 157 11.96 -9.99 -9.73
N ASP A 158 11.78 -11.18 -9.16
CA ASP A 158 11.45 -12.38 -9.90
C ASP A 158 10.10 -12.24 -10.61
N VAL A 159 9.07 -11.75 -9.91
CA VAL A 159 7.75 -11.53 -10.52
C VAL A 159 7.81 -10.45 -11.61
N ALA A 160 8.54 -9.36 -11.38
CA ALA A 160 8.70 -8.30 -12.37
C ALA A 160 9.43 -8.80 -13.64
N ALA A 161 10.45 -9.63 -13.47
CA ALA A 161 11.20 -10.22 -14.59
C ALA A 161 10.38 -11.20 -15.44
N LEU A 162 9.28 -11.76 -14.91
CA LEU A 162 8.34 -12.55 -15.69
C LEU A 162 7.39 -11.67 -16.53
N ALA A 163 7.13 -10.45 -16.08
CA ALA A 163 6.29 -9.47 -16.78
C ALA A 163 7.07 -8.67 -17.83
N ASP A 164 8.39 -8.54 -17.65
CA ASP A 164 9.33 -7.93 -18.57
C ASP A 164 9.95 -9.02 -19.47
N PRO A 165 9.45 -9.24 -20.70
CA PRO A 165 10.06 -10.24 -21.58
C PRO A 165 11.52 -9.86 -21.82
N PRO A 166 12.47 -10.82 -21.76
CA PRO A 166 13.88 -10.51 -21.96
C PRO A 166 14.03 -9.81 -23.30
N PHE A 167 14.59 -8.60 -23.23
CA PHE A 167 14.91 -7.76 -24.37
C PHE A 167 15.91 -8.49 -25.29
N LEU A 168 15.41 -9.34 -26.19
CA LEU A 168 16.13 -9.82 -27.37
C LEU A 168 16.23 -8.69 -28.41
N SER A 169 16.75 -7.53 -28.03
CA SER A 169 17.19 -6.53 -29.01
C SER A 169 18.55 -5.90 -28.70
N ALA A 170 19.43 -6.64 -28.01
CA ALA A 170 20.84 -6.60 -28.35
C ALA A 170 21.10 -7.69 -29.41
N ILE A 171 21.61 -7.31 -30.58
CA ILE A 171 21.79 -8.08 -31.83
C ILE A 171 20.61 -7.94 -32.82
N LYS A 172 20.50 -6.75 -33.43
CA LYS A 172 20.71 -6.54 -34.86
C LYS A 172 21.13 -5.09 -35.12
#